data_AF-A0A4Q6ACQ1-F1
#
_entry.id   AF-A0A4Q6ACQ1-F1
#
_cell.length_a   1.000
_cell.length_b   1.000
_cell.length_c   1.000
_cell.angle_alpha   90.00
_cell.angle_beta   90.00
_cell.angle_gamma   90.00
#
_symmetry.space_group_name_H-M   'P 1'
#
loop_
_entity.id
_entity.type
_entity.pdbx_description
1 polymer ?
#
loop_
_entity_poly.entity_id
_entity_poly.type
_entity_poly.pdbx_seq_one_letter_code
_entity_poly.pdbx_strand_id
1 'polypeptide(L)'
;MQGDTYNGAGANFDFDKEATVMQHDFEFPNVNFSWFAEHIFRITDRWNVTPGVRVEFIQTTAAGNYHDIARDNRDSITSDVVIFEHKKLPRKFLLGAIGSSYKFRNGTELYGNLSQNYRSVTFNDIRVSSPSFEVDPAIEDERGFSGDLGVRGVLAKSLRYDVNVFSLYYGNRIGEYGDKRNGAAIRRRGNVGAAMIYGLESFLELDLLSLMKRDADKWKLAVYSNFTLTEATYVKSAVKNIDGKRVEYVPVTNFKSGVQLGYRTWKFSFQFSHLSEQYTDATNIEDGGYAGVTGVVPSYSLMDMSAGWSRKWLSLEASINNLANVSYFTRRAIGYPGPGIIPGEGRSIYLTAGFTIR
;
A
#
# COMPACT_ATOMS: atom_id res chain seq x y z
N MET A 1 10.70 10.39 -19.50
CA MET A 1 11.14 9.87 -20.81
C MET A 1 12.09 8.72 -20.54
N GLN A 2 11.78 7.54 -21.06
CA GLN A 2 12.68 6.39 -21.05
C GLN A 2 13.09 6.19 -22.51
N GLY A 3 14.39 6.15 -22.79
CA GLY A 3 14.93 5.97 -24.14
C GLY A 3 16.36 5.45 -24.05
N ASP A 4 16.89 4.97 -25.17
CA ASP A 4 18.27 4.50 -25.28
C ASP A 4 19.23 5.70 -25.12
N THR A 5 19.58 6.03 -23.88
CA THR A 5 20.57 7.05 -23.57
C THR A 5 21.98 6.48 -23.70
N TYR A 6 22.97 7.35 -23.93
CA TYR A 6 24.37 6.96 -23.95
C TYR A 6 24.76 6.29 -22.62
N ASN A 7 25.16 5.01 -22.66
CA ASN A 7 25.57 4.23 -21.49
C ASN A 7 27.02 4.52 -21.07
N GLY A 8 27.40 5.81 -21.05
CA GLY A 8 28.72 6.30 -20.68
C GLY A 8 28.82 6.68 -19.21
N ALA A 9 30.04 6.83 -18.68
CA ALA A 9 30.26 7.36 -17.34
C ALA A 9 30.05 8.89 -17.33
N GLY A 10 28.84 9.33 -16.98
CA GLY A 10 28.51 10.75 -16.85
C GLY A 10 26.99 11.00 -16.86
N ALA A 11 26.58 12.21 -16.48
CA ALA A 11 25.19 12.65 -16.60
C ALA A 11 24.89 13.15 -18.03
N ASN A 12 24.99 12.27 -19.01
CA ASN A 12 24.64 12.58 -20.39
C ASN A 12 23.21 12.08 -20.67
N PHE A 13 22.29 13.02 -20.90
CA PHE A 13 20.89 12.75 -21.21
C PHE A 13 20.55 13.06 -22.68
N ASP A 14 21.56 13.26 -23.53
CA ASP A 14 21.37 13.53 -24.94
C ASP A 14 20.93 12.26 -25.68
N PHE A 15 19.91 12.39 -26.52
CA PHE A 15 19.40 11.31 -27.37
C PHE A 15 20.09 11.36 -28.74
N ASP A 16 20.59 10.22 -29.23
CA ASP A 16 21.38 10.14 -30.48
C ASP A 16 20.55 10.50 -31.74
N LYS A 17 19.21 10.33 -31.69
CA LYS A 17 18.26 10.71 -32.77
C LYS A 17 16.89 11.12 -32.22
N GLU A 18 16.57 12.42 -32.23
CA GLU A 18 15.38 12.98 -31.56
C GLU A 18 14.01 12.69 -32.24
N ALA A 19 13.93 12.23 -33.50
CA ALA A 19 12.66 12.24 -34.24
C ALA A 19 12.17 10.90 -34.85
N THR A 20 12.91 9.79 -34.76
CA THR A 20 12.50 8.47 -35.31
C THR A 20 12.41 7.34 -34.26
N VAL A 21 12.54 7.67 -32.97
CA VAL A 21 12.76 6.69 -31.88
C VAL A 21 11.63 6.67 -30.84
N MET A 22 10.56 7.44 -31.03
CA MET A 22 9.41 7.41 -30.12
C MET A 22 8.60 6.13 -30.34
N GLN A 23 8.93 5.07 -29.58
CA GLN A 23 8.25 3.77 -29.69
C GLN A 23 6.78 3.83 -29.29
N HIS A 24 6.42 4.80 -28.44
CA HIS A 24 5.08 4.98 -27.87
C HIS A 24 4.77 6.46 -27.73
N ASP A 25 3.64 6.90 -28.27
CA ASP A 25 3.08 8.22 -28.06
C ASP A 25 1.61 8.07 -27.67
N PHE A 26 1.28 8.35 -26.40
CA PHE A 26 -0.07 8.18 -25.88
C PHE A 26 -0.49 9.36 -25.03
N GLU A 27 -1.70 9.83 -25.31
CA GLU A 27 -2.48 10.63 -24.39
C GLU A 27 -3.47 9.73 -23.64
N PHE A 28 -3.61 10.01 -22.35
CA PHE A 28 -4.48 9.26 -21.46
C PHE A 28 -5.57 10.15 -20.82
N PRO A 29 -6.50 10.76 -21.58
CA PRO A 29 -7.54 11.63 -21.03
C PRO A 29 -8.44 10.87 -20.05
N ASN A 30 -8.73 11.48 -18.89
CA ASN A 30 -9.63 10.93 -17.90
C ASN A 30 -10.65 11.98 -17.44
N VAL A 31 -11.93 11.59 -17.39
CA VAL A 31 -13.01 12.40 -16.84
C VAL A 31 -13.67 11.62 -15.71
N ASN A 32 -13.76 12.21 -14.52
CA ASN A 32 -14.47 11.65 -13.38
C ASN A 32 -15.51 12.66 -12.84
N PHE A 33 -16.76 12.24 -12.76
CA PHE A 33 -17.82 12.95 -12.05
C PHE A 33 -18.23 12.13 -10.84
N SER A 34 -18.25 12.75 -9.66
CA SER A 34 -18.71 12.11 -8.42
C SER A 34 -19.73 12.98 -7.68
N TRP A 35 -20.78 12.33 -7.21
CA TRP A 35 -21.70 12.88 -6.22
C TRP A 35 -21.74 11.96 -5.00
N PHE A 36 -21.85 12.55 -3.82
CA PHE A 36 -22.02 11.80 -2.58
C PHE A 36 -22.95 12.55 -1.64
N ALA A 37 -23.64 11.79 -0.80
CA ALA A 37 -24.46 12.31 0.28
C ALA A 37 -24.27 11.41 1.50
N GLU A 38 -24.10 12.04 2.66
CA GLU A 38 -23.97 11.39 3.96
C GLU A 38 -24.82 12.17 4.96
N HIS A 39 -25.45 11.47 5.90
CA HIS A 39 -26.19 12.12 6.98
C HIS A 39 -26.01 11.37 8.29
N ILE A 40 -25.73 12.09 9.38
CA ILE A 40 -25.59 11.50 10.72
C ILE A 40 -26.95 11.58 11.43
N PHE A 41 -27.65 10.45 11.52
CA PHE A 41 -28.86 10.32 12.32
C PHE A 41 -28.49 10.04 13.78
N ARG A 42 -28.71 11.03 14.64
CA ARG A 42 -28.60 10.87 16.10
C ARG A 42 -29.88 10.21 16.62
N ILE A 43 -29.91 8.87 16.63
CA ILE A 43 -31.08 8.12 17.10
C ILE A 43 -31.32 8.38 18.59
N THR A 44 -30.25 8.52 19.36
CA THR A 44 -30.25 9.00 20.75
C THR A 44 -29.02 9.87 21.01
N ASP A 45 -28.88 10.44 22.20
CA ASP A 45 -27.67 11.16 22.62
C ASP A 45 -26.39 10.30 22.59
N ARG A 46 -26.53 8.98 22.50
CA ARG A 46 -25.44 8.01 22.56
C ARG A 46 -25.32 7.14 21.33
N TRP A 47 -26.32 7.13 20.45
CA TRP A 47 -26.35 6.25 19.29
C TRP A 47 -26.50 7.06 18.01
N ASN A 48 -25.51 6.93 17.13
CA ASN A 48 -25.49 7.52 15.80
C ASN A 48 -25.53 6.44 14.74
N VAL A 49 -26.30 6.68 13.67
CA VAL A 49 -26.28 5.88 12.45
C VAL A 49 -26.00 6.83 11.28
N THR A 50 -25.04 6.48 10.45
CA THR A 50 -24.55 7.32 9.36
C THR A 50 -24.61 6.55 8.04
N PRO A 51 -25.76 6.56 7.34
CA PRO A 51 -25.82 6.08 5.97
C PRO A 51 -25.14 7.07 5.02
N GLY A 52 -24.49 6.52 4.01
CA GLY A 52 -23.85 7.24 2.93
C GLY A 52 -24.14 6.59 1.59
N VAL A 53 -24.25 7.42 0.54
CA VAL A 53 -24.34 6.97 -0.84
C VAL A 53 -23.39 7.79 -1.70
N ARG A 54 -22.74 7.13 -2.65
CA ARG A 54 -21.84 7.75 -3.62
C ARG A 54 -22.10 7.22 -5.01
N VAL A 55 -22.22 8.13 -5.97
CA VAL A 55 -22.35 7.83 -7.39
C VAL A 55 -21.13 8.37 -8.10
N GLU A 56 -20.54 7.55 -8.98
CA GLU A 56 -19.43 7.96 -9.81
C GLU A 56 -19.66 7.61 -11.27
N PHE A 57 -19.20 8.48 -12.15
CA PHE A 57 -19.01 8.23 -13.57
C PHE A 57 -17.55 8.48 -13.90
N ILE A 58 -16.88 7.48 -14.45
CA ILE A 58 -15.47 7.59 -14.85
C ILE A 58 -15.36 7.20 -16.31
N GLN A 59 -14.69 8.02 -17.10
CA GLN A 59 -14.30 7.69 -18.45
C GLN A 59 -12.80 7.78 -18.58
N THR A 60 -12.15 6.64 -18.78
CA THR A 60 -10.72 6.58 -19.08
C THR A 60 -10.52 6.34 -20.56
N THR A 61 -9.65 7.15 -21.17
CA THR A 61 -9.33 7.08 -22.59
C THR A 61 -7.83 6.79 -22.74
N ALA A 62 -7.48 5.98 -23.73
CA ALA A 62 -6.12 5.84 -24.24
C ALA A 62 -6.18 6.18 -25.73
N ALA A 63 -5.50 7.25 -26.15
CA ALA A 63 -5.49 7.75 -27.52
C ALA A 63 -4.06 8.00 -27.94
N GLY A 64 -3.58 7.33 -28.98
CA GLY A 64 -2.18 7.42 -29.36
C GLY A 64 -1.77 6.38 -30.38
N ASN A 65 -0.47 6.11 -30.42
CA ASN A 65 0.12 5.11 -31.27
C ASN A 65 1.31 4.40 -30.59
N TYR A 66 1.62 3.23 -31.09
CA TYR A 66 2.83 2.50 -30.72
C TYR A 66 3.39 1.72 -31.89
N HIS A 67 4.68 1.43 -31.79
CA HIS A 67 5.39 0.54 -32.70
C HIS A 67 5.29 -0.91 -32.20
N ASP A 68 4.73 -1.81 -33.00
CA ASP A 68 4.82 -3.26 -32.81
C ASP A 68 6.08 -3.76 -33.53
N ILE A 69 7.17 -3.89 -32.77
CA ILE A 69 8.49 -4.22 -33.29
C ILE A 69 8.76 -5.71 -33.06
N ALA A 70 8.86 -6.50 -34.13
CA ALA A 70 9.35 -7.86 -34.06
C ALA A 70 10.86 -7.89 -34.32
N ARG A 71 11.58 -8.69 -33.54
CA ARG A 71 13.03 -8.86 -33.63
C ARG A 71 13.40 -10.32 -33.79
N ASP A 72 14.49 -10.58 -34.51
CA ASP A 72 15.07 -11.92 -34.58
C ASP A 72 15.94 -12.24 -33.34
N ASN A 73 16.46 -13.46 -33.26
CA ASN A 73 17.33 -13.89 -32.16
C ASN A 73 18.70 -13.19 -32.14
N ARG A 74 19.01 -12.36 -33.14
CA ARG A 74 20.21 -11.51 -33.23
C ARG A 74 19.89 -10.04 -32.96
N ASP A 75 18.70 -9.77 -32.40
CA ASP A 75 18.19 -8.43 -32.07
C ASP A 75 18.02 -7.50 -33.27
N SER A 76 17.95 -8.06 -34.49
CA SER A 76 17.69 -7.30 -35.71
C SER A 76 16.18 -7.13 -35.89
N ILE A 77 15.73 -5.90 -36.19
CA ILE A 77 14.31 -5.59 -36.43
C ILE A 77 13.87 -6.28 -37.74
N THR A 78 12.87 -7.14 -37.64
CA THR A 78 12.29 -7.89 -38.76
C THR A 78 10.95 -7.32 -39.21
N SER A 79 10.21 -6.66 -38.30
CA SER A 79 9.04 -5.85 -38.62
C SER A 79 8.91 -4.68 -37.67
N ASP A 80 8.42 -3.55 -38.17
CA ASP A 80 8.06 -2.37 -37.38
C ASP A 80 6.75 -1.81 -37.95
N VAL A 81 5.66 -1.96 -37.20
CA VAL A 81 4.32 -1.53 -37.60
C VAL A 81 3.79 -0.54 -36.59
N VAL A 82 3.41 0.65 -37.05
CA VAL A 82 2.74 1.66 -36.22
C VAL A 82 1.26 1.30 -36.10
N ILE A 83 0.80 1.09 -34.87
CA ILE A 83 -0.58 0.80 -34.53
C ILE A 83 -1.17 2.00 -33.80
N PHE A 84 -2.21 2.60 -34.39
CA PHE A 84 -3.00 3.65 -33.76
C PHE A 84 -4.06 3.02 -32.85
N GLU A 85 -4.16 3.51 -31.63
CA GLU A 85 -5.12 3.04 -30.62
C GLU A 85 -5.96 4.20 -30.12
N HIS A 86 -7.27 3.98 -30.04
CA HIS A 86 -8.20 4.90 -29.40
C HIS A 86 -9.26 4.10 -28.61
N LYS A 87 -8.96 3.83 -27.33
CA LYS A 87 -9.81 3.05 -26.41
C LYS A 87 -10.52 3.99 -25.44
N LYS A 88 -11.82 3.79 -25.24
CA LYS A 88 -12.63 4.50 -24.22
C LYS A 88 -13.29 3.47 -23.29
N LEU A 89 -13.13 3.65 -21.98
CA LEU A 89 -13.78 2.83 -20.94
C LEU A 89 -14.64 3.73 -20.04
N PRO A 90 -15.93 3.93 -20.37
CA PRO A 90 -16.90 4.58 -19.49
C PRO A 90 -17.43 3.59 -18.44
N ARG A 91 -17.51 4.02 -17.19
CA ARG A 91 -17.94 3.22 -16.04
C ARG A 91 -18.82 4.03 -15.13
N LYS A 92 -19.75 3.35 -14.47
CA LYS A 92 -20.68 3.93 -13.50
C LYS A 92 -20.68 3.10 -12.23
N PHE A 93 -20.56 3.75 -11.09
CA PHE A 93 -20.59 3.11 -9.79
C PHE A 93 -21.67 3.75 -8.92
N LEU A 94 -22.40 2.91 -8.19
CA LEU A 94 -23.26 3.30 -7.09
C LEU A 94 -22.75 2.53 -5.87
N LEU A 95 -22.30 3.24 -4.86
CA LEU A 95 -21.71 2.71 -3.65
C LEU A 95 -22.56 3.13 -2.46
N GLY A 96 -22.95 2.17 -1.65
CA GLY A 96 -23.56 2.40 -0.34
C GLY A 96 -22.55 2.22 0.78
N ALA A 97 -22.73 2.97 1.86
CA ALA A 97 -22.06 2.76 3.12
C ALA A 97 -23.04 2.98 4.29
N ILE A 98 -22.82 2.28 5.40
CA ILE A 98 -23.54 2.51 6.64
C ILE A 98 -22.59 2.34 7.82
N GLY A 99 -22.43 3.40 8.59
CA GLY A 99 -21.75 3.39 9.88
C GLY A 99 -22.74 3.45 11.04
N SER A 100 -22.38 2.87 12.18
CA SER A 100 -23.11 3.03 13.43
C SER A 100 -22.14 3.14 14.59
N SER A 101 -22.38 4.05 15.52
CA SER A 101 -21.59 4.15 16.75
C SER A 101 -22.45 4.36 18.00
N TYR A 102 -22.08 3.68 19.09
CA TYR A 102 -22.74 3.73 20.38
C TYR A 102 -21.75 4.11 21.49
N LYS A 103 -21.99 5.23 22.15
CA LYS A 103 -21.17 5.78 23.24
C LYS A 103 -21.72 5.38 24.60
N PHE A 104 -20.99 4.56 25.33
CA PHE A 104 -21.30 4.18 26.70
C PHE A 104 -20.95 5.30 27.70
N ARG A 105 -21.58 5.27 28.89
CA ARG A 105 -21.38 6.30 29.94
C ARG A 105 -19.95 6.38 30.48
N ASN A 106 -19.21 5.29 30.40
CA ASN A 106 -17.82 5.19 30.85
C ASN A 106 -16.81 5.79 29.85
N GLY A 107 -17.27 6.34 28.72
CA GLY A 107 -16.40 6.89 27.67
C GLY A 107 -15.96 5.88 26.60
N THR A 108 -16.40 4.61 26.69
CA THR A 108 -16.21 3.61 25.64
C THR A 108 -17.16 3.90 24.46
N GLU A 109 -16.68 3.75 23.24
CA GLU A 109 -17.47 3.81 22.01
C GLU A 109 -17.34 2.48 21.27
N LEU A 110 -18.47 1.81 21.04
CA LEU A 110 -18.57 0.70 20.09
C LEU A 110 -18.93 1.29 18.74
N TYR A 111 -18.25 0.90 17.69
CA TYR A 111 -18.52 1.37 16.34
C TYR A 111 -18.48 0.20 15.35
N GLY A 112 -19.17 0.34 14.23
CA GLY A 112 -19.02 -0.54 13.10
C GLY A 112 -19.39 0.17 11.81
N ASN A 113 -18.82 -0.31 10.72
CA ASN A 113 -19.02 0.24 9.39
C ASN A 113 -19.12 -0.88 8.37
N LEU A 114 -19.90 -0.64 7.32
CA LEU A 114 -19.99 -1.49 6.15
C LEU A 114 -20.07 -0.60 4.91
N SER A 115 -19.17 -0.83 3.95
CA SER A 115 -19.05 0.01 2.76
C SER A 115 -18.80 -0.83 1.50
N GLN A 116 -19.33 -0.37 0.39
CA GLN A 116 -18.99 -0.85 -0.95
C GLN A 116 -17.80 -0.07 -1.50
N ASN A 117 -16.86 -0.78 -2.10
CA ASN A 117 -15.64 -0.21 -2.65
C ASN A 117 -15.39 -0.74 -4.06
N TYR A 118 -14.58 -0.01 -4.83
CA TYR A 118 -14.10 -0.46 -6.13
C TYR A 118 -12.69 0.09 -6.37
N ARG A 119 -11.93 -0.59 -7.23
CA ARG A 119 -10.65 -0.08 -7.74
C ARG A 119 -10.73 -0.05 -9.26
N SER A 120 -10.68 1.16 -9.82
CA SER A 120 -10.68 1.33 -11.27
C SER A 120 -9.41 0.76 -11.90
N VAL A 121 -9.54 0.20 -13.10
CA VAL A 121 -8.37 -0.09 -13.95
C VAL A 121 -7.54 1.18 -14.15
N THR A 122 -6.22 1.08 -13.93
CA THR A 122 -5.28 2.19 -14.15
C THR A 122 -4.77 2.18 -15.58
N PHE A 123 -4.07 3.25 -16.02
CA PHE A 123 -3.47 3.26 -17.36
C PHE A 123 -2.48 2.12 -17.58
N ASN A 124 -1.68 1.79 -16.56
CA ASN A 124 -0.79 0.63 -16.57
C ASN A 124 -1.54 -0.70 -16.60
N ASP A 125 -2.82 -0.72 -16.23
CA ASP A 125 -3.68 -1.90 -16.33
C ASP A 125 -4.42 -1.96 -17.67
N ILE A 126 -4.46 -0.86 -18.44
CA ILE A 126 -5.05 -0.80 -19.78
C ILE A 126 -3.99 -1.06 -20.85
N ARG A 127 -2.76 -0.60 -20.62
CA ARG A 127 -1.67 -0.73 -21.56
C ARG A 127 -0.32 -0.85 -20.85
N VAL A 128 0.45 -1.85 -21.26
CA VAL A 128 1.89 -1.95 -21.02
C VAL A 128 2.52 -2.33 -22.36
N SER A 129 3.62 -1.68 -22.71
CA SER A 129 4.43 -2.12 -23.84
C SER A 129 5.67 -2.84 -23.33
N SER A 130 5.68 -4.17 -23.48
CA SER A 130 6.85 -4.99 -23.23
C SER A 130 6.74 -6.30 -24.02
N PRO A 131 7.82 -6.80 -24.65
CA PRO A 131 7.80 -8.07 -25.39
C PRO A 131 7.40 -9.28 -24.52
N SER A 132 7.63 -9.20 -23.21
CA SER A 132 7.36 -10.28 -22.25
C SER A 132 6.11 -10.03 -21.38
N PHE A 133 5.34 -8.98 -21.66
CA PHE A 133 4.17 -8.59 -20.87
C PHE A 133 2.95 -8.29 -21.75
N GLU A 134 1.80 -8.83 -21.38
CA GLU A 134 0.53 -8.59 -22.09
C GLU A 134 -0.55 -8.17 -21.09
N VAL A 135 -1.43 -7.27 -21.50
CA VAL A 135 -2.61 -6.89 -20.72
C VAL A 135 -3.82 -7.59 -21.32
N ASP A 136 -4.64 -8.22 -20.48
CA ASP A 136 -5.91 -8.81 -20.91
C ASP A 136 -6.84 -7.71 -21.48
N PRO A 137 -7.26 -7.80 -22.76
CA PRO A 137 -8.16 -6.82 -23.34
C PRO A 137 -9.51 -6.70 -22.61
N ALA A 138 -9.94 -7.77 -21.94
CA ALA A 138 -11.20 -7.88 -21.19
C ALA A 138 -11.07 -7.53 -19.70
N ILE A 139 -9.97 -6.87 -19.30
CA ILE A 139 -9.76 -6.45 -17.91
C ILE A 139 -10.90 -5.55 -17.40
N GLU A 140 -11.45 -5.92 -16.25
CA GLU A 140 -12.52 -5.21 -15.56
C GLU A 140 -12.04 -4.57 -14.25
N ASP A 141 -12.81 -3.62 -13.72
CA ASP A 141 -12.52 -3.03 -12.41
C ASP A 141 -12.74 -4.02 -11.27
N GLU A 142 -11.97 -3.85 -10.20
CA GLU A 142 -12.17 -4.61 -8.98
C GLU A 142 -13.36 -4.04 -8.22
N ARG A 143 -14.17 -4.92 -7.60
CA ARG A 143 -15.31 -4.52 -6.77
C ARG A 143 -15.25 -5.23 -5.43
N GLY A 144 -15.68 -4.57 -4.38
CA GLY A 144 -15.54 -5.12 -3.05
C GLY A 144 -16.48 -4.55 -2.01
N PHE A 145 -16.39 -5.16 -0.84
CA PHE A 145 -17.06 -4.72 0.38
C PHE A 145 -16.03 -4.71 1.49
N SER A 146 -16.09 -3.70 2.35
CA SER A 146 -15.28 -3.64 3.56
C SER A 146 -16.20 -3.41 4.75
N GLY A 147 -16.01 -4.19 5.80
CA GLY A 147 -16.69 -4.02 7.06
C GLY A 147 -15.73 -4.11 8.23
N ASP A 148 -16.00 -3.32 9.25
CA ASP A 148 -15.25 -3.31 10.51
C ASP A 148 -16.21 -3.18 11.70
N LEU A 149 -15.81 -3.77 12.81
CA LEU A 149 -16.49 -3.67 14.10
C LEU A 149 -15.42 -3.49 15.15
N GLY A 150 -15.48 -2.39 15.89
CA GLY A 150 -14.46 -2.05 16.87
C GLY A 150 -14.98 -1.35 18.10
N VAL A 151 -14.11 -1.32 19.11
CA VAL A 151 -14.35 -0.66 20.38
C VAL A 151 -13.15 0.20 20.73
N ARG A 152 -13.43 1.45 21.08
CA ARG A 152 -12.39 2.43 21.46
C ARG A 152 -12.77 3.21 22.68
N GLY A 153 -11.78 3.76 23.37
CA GLY A 153 -12.05 4.63 24.51
C GLY A 153 -10.82 4.95 25.33
N VAL A 154 -11.08 5.60 26.47
CA VAL A 154 -10.07 5.91 27.47
C VAL A 154 -10.55 5.39 28.83
N LEU A 155 -9.83 4.44 29.40
CA LEU A 155 -10.11 3.87 30.71
C LEU A 155 -9.23 4.55 31.77
N ALA A 156 -9.88 5.04 32.84
CA ALA A 156 -9.22 5.61 34.02
C ALA A 156 -8.16 6.71 33.73
N LYS A 157 -8.29 7.40 32.58
CA LYS A 157 -7.31 8.40 32.07
C LYS A 157 -5.90 7.86 31.78
N SER A 158 -5.64 6.58 32.02
CA SER A 158 -4.32 5.96 31.88
C SER A 158 -4.21 5.06 30.65
N LEU A 159 -5.29 4.39 30.24
CA LEU A 159 -5.28 3.48 29.10
C LEU A 159 -6.16 4.00 27.97
N ARG A 160 -5.54 4.35 26.84
CA ARG A 160 -6.23 4.59 25.57
C ARG A 160 -6.17 3.31 24.74
N TYR A 161 -7.31 2.92 24.18
CA TYR A 161 -7.39 1.72 23.36
C TYR A 161 -8.30 1.92 22.15
N ASP A 162 -8.00 1.19 21.08
CA ASP A 162 -8.85 0.95 19.92
C ASP A 162 -8.60 -0.48 19.46
N VAL A 163 -9.63 -1.32 19.43
CA VAL A 163 -9.53 -2.72 19.01
C VAL A 163 -10.66 -2.98 18.05
N ASN A 164 -10.34 -3.48 16.86
CA ASN A 164 -11.32 -3.81 15.84
C ASN A 164 -11.06 -5.19 15.23
N VAL A 165 -12.13 -5.74 14.66
CA VAL A 165 -12.03 -6.81 13.68
C VAL A 165 -12.53 -6.24 12.36
N PHE A 166 -11.90 -6.66 11.27
CA PHE A 166 -12.23 -6.18 9.94
C PHE A 166 -12.32 -7.33 8.95
N SER A 167 -13.04 -7.08 7.86
CA SER A 167 -13.16 -7.98 6.73
C SER A 167 -13.32 -7.18 5.44
N LEU A 168 -12.57 -7.56 4.43
CA LEU A 168 -12.63 -7.03 3.07
C LEU A 168 -12.80 -8.19 2.11
N TYR A 169 -13.73 -8.04 1.17
CA TYR A 169 -13.86 -8.89 0.01
C TYR A 169 -13.52 -8.07 -1.23
N TYR A 170 -12.61 -8.55 -2.07
CA TYR A 170 -12.30 -7.99 -3.38
C TYR A 170 -12.57 -9.04 -4.45
N GLY A 171 -13.59 -8.82 -5.27
CA GLY A 171 -13.85 -9.58 -6.48
C GLY A 171 -13.15 -8.96 -7.68
N ASN A 172 -12.85 -9.80 -8.68
CA ASN A 172 -12.15 -9.41 -9.92
C ASN A 172 -10.82 -8.69 -9.65
N ARG A 173 -10.07 -9.07 -8.61
CA ARG A 173 -8.77 -8.48 -8.29
C ARG A 173 -7.84 -8.56 -9.51
N ILE A 174 -7.19 -7.46 -9.86
CA ILE A 174 -6.23 -7.38 -10.95
C ILE A 174 -4.87 -7.85 -10.44
N GLY A 175 -4.23 -8.74 -11.19
CA GLY A 175 -2.92 -9.27 -10.85
C GLY A 175 -2.15 -9.76 -12.08
N GLU A 176 -0.93 -10.21 -11.85
CA GLU A 176 -0.07 -10.77 -12.90
C GLU A 176 0.03 -12.29 -12.74
N TYR A 177 -0.02 -13.00 -13.87
CA TYR A 177 0.19 -14.45 -13.90
C TYR A 177 0.98 -14.85 -15.15
N GLY A 178 1.62 -16.02 -15.09
CA GLY A 178 2.35 -16.57 -16.24
C GLY A 178 1.38 -17.11 -17.29
N ASP A 179 1.62 -16.78 -18.55
CA ASP A 179 0.89 -17.29 -19.71
C ASP A 179 1.85 -17.59 -20.88
N LYS A 180 1.34 -18.06 -22.01
CA LYS A 180 2.12 -18.31 -23.23
C LYS A 180 1.52 -17.57 -24.43
N ARG A 181 2.35 -16.83 -25.14
CA ARG A 181 2.03 -16.23 -26.44
C ARG A 181 2.88 -16.92 -27.51
N ASN A 182 2.23 -17.59 -28.46
CA ASN A 182 2.90 -18.34 -29.53
C ASN A 182 3.97 -19.33 -29.03
N GLY A 183 3.74 -19.95 -27.86
CA GLY A 183 4.68 -20.89 -27.24
C GLY A 183 5.78 -20.26 -26.37
N ALA A 184 6.01 -18.95 -26.47
CA ALA A 184 6.92 -18.21 -25.59
C ALA A 184 6.23 -17.89 -24.26
N ALA A 185 6.95 -18.05 -23.15
CA ALA A 185 6.46 -17.67 -21.84
C ALA A 185 6.38 -16.14 -21.73
N ILE A 186 5.20 -15.64 -21.39
CA ILE A 186 4.94 -14.22 -21.14
C ILE A 186 4.28 -14.07 -19.77
N ARG A 187 4.27 -12.85 -19.23
CA ARG A 187 3.39 -12.48 -18.13
C ARG A 187 2.15 -11.79 -18.68
N ARG A 188 0.98 -12.16 -18.17
CA ARG A 188 -0.27 -11.49 -18.47
C ARG A 188 -0.79 -10.79 -17.22
N ARG A 189 -1.29 -9.56 -17.37
CA ARG A 189 -2.06 -8.84 -16.36
C ARG A 189 -3.55 -8.93 -16.67
N GLY A 190 -4.34 -9.36 -15.71
CA GLY A 190 -5.78 -9.49 -15.84
C GLY A 190 -6.45 -9.71 -14.49
N ASN A 191 -7.76 -9.98 -14.49
CA ASN A 191 -8.50 -10.26 -13.27
C ASN A 191 -8.15 -11.69 -12.78
N VAL A 192 -7.30 -11.79 -11.76
CA VAL A 192 -6.76 -13.06 -11.26
C VAL A 192 -7.73 -13.81 -10.34
N GLY A 193 -8.70 -13.14 -9.71
CA GLY A 193 -9.66 -13.84 -8.85
C GLY A 193 -10.38 -12.96 -7.85
N ALA A 194 -10.97 -13.60 -6.84
CA ALA A 194 -11.53 -12.95 -5.67
C ALA A 194 -10.69 -13.27 -4.43
N ALA A 195 -10.46 -12.26 -3.60
CA ALA A 195 -9.71 -12.37 -2.36
C ALA A 195 -10.58 -11.98 -1.16
N MET A 196 -10.39 -12.72 -0.08
CA MET A 196 -10.96 -12.42 1.24
C MET A 196 -9.82 -12.06 2.18
N ILE A 197 -9.94 -10.91 2.81
CA ILE A 197 -8.94 -10.37 3.74
C ILE A 197 -9.66 -10.08 5.03
N TYR A 198 -9.21 -10.61 6.15
CA TYR A 198 -9.84 -10.36 7.44
C TYR A 198 -8.79 -10.41 8.53
N GLY A 199 -9.11 -9.77 9.65
CA GLY A 199 -8.12 -9.65 10.69
C GLY A 199 -8.60 -8.94 11.92
N LEU A 200 -7.64 -8.72 12.80
CA LEU A 200 -7.78 -7.96 14.04
C LEU A 200 -6.74 -6.86 14.04
N GLU A 201 -7.17 -5.64 14.39
CA GLU A 201 -6.27 -4.54 14.69
C GLU A 201 -6.44 -4.12 16.13
N SER A 202 -5.33 -3.74 16.77
CA SER A 202 -5.36 -3.18 18.11
C SER A 202 -4.33 -2.08 18.25
N PHE A 203 -4.73 -1.04 18.94
CA PHE A 203 -3.88 0.02 19.43
C PHE A 203 -4.13 0.18 20.93
N LEU A 204 -3.07 0.12 21.72
CA LEU A 204 -3.08 0.29 23.16
C LEU A 204 -2.01 1.30 23.52
N GLU A 205 -2.35 2.29 24.35
CA GLU A 205 -1.40 3.23 24.91
C GLU A 205 -1.67 3.41 26.39
N LEU A 206 -0.63 3.21 27.19
CA LEU A 206 -0.67 3.27 28.64
C LEU A 206 0.22 4.41 29.13
N ASP A 207 -0.39 5.40 29.77
CA ASP A 207 0.31 6.38 30.59
C ASP A 207 0.64 5.75 31.95
N LEU A 208 1.93 5.41 32.12
CA LEU A 208 2.44 4.73 33.30
C LEU A 208 2.42 5.63 34.54
N LEU A 209 2.58 6.95 34.40
CA LEU A 209 2.56 7.87 35.54
C LEU A 209 1.14 8.01 36.09
N SER A 210 0.18 8.16 35.18
CA SER A 210 -1.25 8.16 35.52
C SER A 210 -1.67 6.82 36.15
N LEU A 211 -1.19 5.68 35.65
CA LEU A 211 -1.47 4.36 36.23
C LEU A 211 -0.91 4.21 37.65
N MET A 212 0.32 4.66 37.88
CA MET A 212 0.98 4.62 39.19
C MET A 212 0.45 5.68 40.18
N LYS A 213 -0.54 6.49 39.79
CA LYS A 213 -1.07 7.64 40.55
C LYS A 213 0.04 8.59 41.00
N ARG A 214 1.07 8.75 40.17
CA ARG A 214 2.17 9.68 40.42
C ARG A 214 1.92 10.93 39.62
N ASP A 215 1.50 12.00 40.30
CA ASP A 215 1.54 13.33 39.71
C ASP A 215 3.00 13.78 39.62
N ALA A 216 3.49 13.83 38.39
CA ALA A 216 4.80 14.32 38.07
C ALA A 216 4.66 15.33 36.93
N ASP A 217 4.31 16.58 37.27
CA ASP A 217 4.03 17.68 36.32
C ASP A 217 5.07 17.86 35.21
N LYS A 218 6.30 17.40 35.46
CA LYS A 218 7.46 17.54 34.57
C LYS A 218 7.76 16.30 33.74
N TRP A 219 7.18 15.15 34.09
CA TRP A 219 7.45 13.86 33.46
C TRP A 219 6.23 13.37 32.69
N LYS A 220 6.49 12.66 31.59
CA LYS A 220 5.50 11.89 30.85
C LYS A 220 6.13 10.55 30.52
N LEU A 221 5.42 9.45 30.77
CA LEU A 221 5.90 8.12 30.40
C LEU A 221 4.73 7.34 29.83
N ALA A 222 4.79 7.07 28.53
CA ALA A 222 3.80 6.27 27.83
C ALA A 222 4.45 5.03 27.22
N VAL A 223 3.74 3.90 27.29
CA VAL A 223 4.08 2.68 26.56
C VAL A 223 2.93 2.40 25.61
N TYR A 224 3.23 2.14 24.34
CA TYR A 224 2.20 1.85 23.35
C TYR A 224 2.48 0.55 22.61
N SER A 225 1.42 0.00 22.04
CA SER A 225 1.44 -1.14 21.15
C SER A 225 0.41 -0.92 20.04
N ASN A 226 0.82 -1.21 18.81
CA ASN A 226 -0.01 -1.28 17.62
C ASN A 226 0.23 -2.67 17.02
N PHE A 227 -0.83 -3.45 16.87
CA PHE A 227 -0.75 -4.82 16.42
C PHE A 227 -1.86 -5.09 15.41
N THR A 228 -1.47 -5.67 14.27
CA THR A 228 -2.37 -6.13 13.24
C THR A 228 -2.08 -7.61 12.96
N LEU A 229 -3.13 -8.41 12.96
CA LEU A 229 -3.14 -9.81 12.52
C LEU A 229 -4.07 -9.91 11.31
N THR A 230 -3.54 -10.30 10.16
CA THR A 230 -4.27 -10.32 8.89
C THR A 230 -4.12 -11.66 8.20
N GLU A 231 -5.25 -12.30 7.89
CA GLU A 231 -5.30 -13.41 6.94
C GLU A 231 -5.84 -12.87 5.61
N ALA A 232 -5.16 -13.18 4.51
CA ALA A 232 -5.52 -12.70 3.18
C ALA A 232 -5.35 -13.82 2.18
N THR A 233 -6.45 -14.36 1.65
CA THR A 233 -6.44 -15.51 0.76
C THR A 233 -7.29 -15.29 -0.48
N TYR A 234 -6.86 -15.86 -1.59
CA TYR A 234 -7.69 -16.02 -2.78
C TYR A 234 -8.74 -17.10 -2.51
N VAL A 235 -10.01 -16.71 -2.56
CA VAL A 235 -11.15 -17.62 -2.33
C VAL A 235 -11.75 -18.16 -3.63
N LYS A 236 -11.35 -17.57 -4.77
CA LYS A 236 -11.73 -18.02 -6.11
C LYS A 236 -10.72 -17.50 -7.11
N SER A 237 -10.22 -18.35 -8.00
CA SER A 237 -9.40 -17.92 -9.14
C SER A 237 -9.66 -18.78 -10.37
N ALA A 238 -9.67 -18.16 -11.56
CA ALA A 238 -9.68 -18.87 -12.84
C ALA A 238 -8.26 -19.29 -13.28
N VAL A 239 -7.23 -18.71 -12.66
CA VAL A 239 -5.83 -18.99 -12.96
C VAL A 239 -5.38 -20.17 -12.09
N LYS A 240 -4.68 -21.13 -12.70
CA LYS A 240 -4.19 -22.32 -12.02
C LYS A 240 -3.24 -21.94 -10.87
N ASN A 241 -3.32 -22.68 -9.77
CA ASN A 241 -2.44 -22.57 -8.60
C ASN A 241 -2.53 -21.25 -7.81
N ILE A 242 -3.59 -20.45 -7.98
CA ILE A 242 -3.84 -19.23 -7.18
C ILE A 242 -4.94 -19.46 -6.13
N ASP A 243 -5.93 -20.31 -6.41
CA ASP A 243 -7.02 -20.57 -5.47
C ASP A 243 -6.50 -21.16 -4.13
N GLY A 244 -6.95 -20.59 -3.01
CA GLY A 244 -6.47 -20.92 -1.66
C GLY A 244 -5.09 -20.36 -1.29
N LYS A 245 -4.42 -19.61 -2.18
CA LYS A 245 -3.12 -18.99 -1.90
C LYS A 245 -3.28 -17.66 -1.16
N ARG A 246 -2.23 -17.27 -0.44
CA ARG A 246 -2.13 -15.99 0.25
C ARG A 246 -1.95 -14.85 -0.74
N VAL A 247 -2.59 -13.71 -0.47
CA VAL A 247 -2.44 -12.49 -1.27
C VAL A 247 -1.02 -11.94 -1.11
N GLU A 248 -0.48 -11.39 -2.19
CA GLU A 248 0.89 -10.88 -2.25
C GLU A 248 1.05 -9.63 -1.40
N TYR A 249 2.23 -9.46 -0.80
CA TYR A 249 2.61 -8.32 0.04
C TYR A 249 1.64 -8.05 1.21
N VAL A 250 1.01 -9.11 1.72
CA VAL A 250 0.19 -9.04 2.94
C VAL A 250 0.88 -9.83 4.07
N PRO A 251 1.48 -9.13 5.06
CA PRO A 251 2.07 -9.79 6.21
C PRO A 251 0.95 -10.34 7.12
N VAL A 252 1.18 -11.53 7.69
CA VAL A 252 0.28 -12.10 8.71
C VAL A 252 0.28 -11.21 9.95
N THR A 253 1.44 -10.76 10.40
CA THR A 253 1.56 -9.91 11.58
C THR A 253 2.35 -8.64 11.27
N ASN A 254 1.84 -7.53 11.79
CA ASN A 254 2.53 -6.25 11.83
C ASN A 254 2.42 -5.72 13.26
N PHE A 255 3.56 -5.64 13.93
CA PHE A 255 3.63 -5.26 15.33
C PHE A 255 4.57 -4.08 15.50
N LYS A 256 4.09 -3.04 16.18
CA LYS A 256 4.91 -1.91 16.63
C LYS A 256 4.64 -1.68 18.11
N SER A 257 5.68 -1.48 18.88
CA SER A 257 5.56 -1.09 20.27
C SER A 257 6.66 -0.12 20.62
N GLY A 258 6.43 0.75 21.59
CA GLY A 258 7.43 1.71 21.97
C GLY A 258 7.20 2.33 23.33
N VAL A 259 8.23 3.01 23.79
CA VAL A 259 8.24 3.77 25.03
C VAL A 259 8.53 5.22 24.69
N GLN A 260 7.69 6.13 25.19
CA GLN A 260 7.85 7.56 25.04
C GLN A 260 8.06 8.17 26.42
N LEU A 261 9.18 8.88 26.59
CA LEU A 261 9.55 9.57 27.81
C LEU A 261 9.67 11.07 27.53
N GLY A 262 8.91 11.88 28.26
CA GLY A 262 9.03 13.33 28.25
C GLY A 262 9.58 13.84 29.58
N TYR A 263 10.54 14.76 29.54
CA TYR A 263 10.98 15.51 30.71
C TYR A 263 11.18 16.99 30.39
N ARG A 264 10.26 17.85 30.87
CA ARG A 264 10.23 19.29 30.57
C ARG A 264 10.31 19.58 29.06
N THR A 265 11.49 19.97 28.58
CA THR A 265 11.79 20.32 27.18
C THR A 265 12.35 19.14 26.38
N TRP A 266 12.62 18.01 27.04
CA TRP A 266 13.18 16.81 26.44
C TRP A 266 12.10 15.79 26.11
N LYS A 267 12.29 15.07 25.01
CA LYS A 267 11.49 13.93 24.60
C LYS A 267 12.44 12.82 24.17
N PHE A 268 12.14 11.60 24.53
CA PHE A 268 12.84 10.40 24.12
C PHE A 268 11.81 9.39 23.65
N SER A 269 12.10 8.70 22.56
CA SER A 269 11.27 7.62 22.04
C SER A 269 12.14 6.44 21.69
N PHE A 270 11.68 5.25 22.06
CA PHE A 270 12.20 3.98 21.57
C PHE A 270 11.04 3.23 20.93
N GLN A 271 11.26 2.70 19.72
CA GLN A 271 10.27 1.93 18.98
C GLN A 271 10.89 0.60 18.55
N PHE A 272 10.17 -0.48 18.77
CA PHE A 272 10.39 -1.79 18.17
C PHE A 272 9.31 -2.04 17.13
N SER A 273 9.70 -2.54 15.97
CA SER A 273 8.77 -2.99 14.93
C SER A 273 9.14 -4.39 14.46
N HIS A 274 8.13 -5.20 14.17
CA HIS A 274 8.25 -6.53 13.59
C HIS A 274 7.22 -6.71 12.49
N LEU A 275 7.68 -7.21 11.35
CA LEU A 275 6.83 -7.54 10.21
C LEU A 275 7.07 -9.01 9.87
N SER A 276 5.99 -9.78 9.76
CA SER A 276 6.10 -11.18 9.33
C SER A 276 6.46 -11.28 7.85
N GLU A 277 6.77 -12.50 7.43
CA GLU A 277 7.03 -12.82 6.04
C GLU A 277 5.82 -12.57 5.12
N GLN A 278 6.12 -12.33 3.85
CA GLN A 278 5.16 -12.00 2.79
C GLN A 278 5.54 -12.69 1.49
N TYR A 279 4.54 -13.21 0.78
CA TYR A 279 4.73 -13.67 -0.59
C TYR A 279 4.76 -12.48 -1.56
N THR A 280 5.52 -12.58 -2.64
CA THR A 280 5.61 -11.53 -3.66
C THR A 280 4.85 -11.84 -4.94
N ASP A 281 4.27 -13.04 -5.02
CA ASP A 281 3.53 -13.54 -6.17
C ASP A 281 2.29 -14.35 -5.75
N ALA A 282 1.31 -14.38 -6.65
CA ALA A 282 -0.01 -15.00 -6.42
C ALA A 282 0.05 -16.53 -6.24
N THR A 283 1.12 -17.17 -6.70
CA THR A 283 1.32 -18.63 -6.60
C THR A 283 2.03 -19.04 -5.30
N ASN A 284 2.46 -18.05 -4.50
CA ASN A 284 3.19 -18.21 -3.25
C ASN A 284 4.46 -19.05 -3.42
N ILE A 285 5.34 -18.60 -4.31
CA ILE A 285 6.66 -19.23 -4.47
C ILE A 285 7.49 -18.94 -3.21
N GLU A 286 8.15 -19.97 -2.68
CA GLU A 286 9.06 -19.84 -1.54
C GLU A 286 10.42 -19.29 -1.98
N ASP A 287 11.07 -19.98 -2.93
CA ASP A 287 12.39 -19.63 -3.46
C ASP A 287 12.28 -19.00 -4.85
N GLY A 288 12.72 -17.75 -4.96
CA GLY A 288 12.78 -16.98 -6.21
C GLY A 288 13.87 -17.38 -7.18
N GLY A 289 14.71 -18.36 -6.82
CA GLY A 289 15.88 -18.77 -7.57
C GLY A 289 16.89 -17.63 -7.76
N TYR A 290 17.78 -17.80 -8.74
CA TYR A 290 18.88 -16.87 -8.98
C TYR A 290 18.45 -15.42 -9.28
N ALA A 291 17.29 -15.25 -9.93
CA ALA A 291 16.80 -13.93 -10.32
C ALA A 291 16.30 -13.10 -9.12
N GLY A 292 15.86 -13.75 -8.02
CA GLY A 292 15.40 -13.06 -6.80
C GLY A 292 14.17 -12.16 -6.97
N VAL A 293 13.52 -12.17 -8.14
CA VAL A 293 12.37 -11.31 -8.50
C VAL A 293 11.03 -11.81 -7.94
N THR A 294 10.97 -13.07 -7.52
CA THR A 294 9.82 -13.72 -6.87
C THR A 294 10.30 -14.42 -5.60
N GLY A 295 9.42 -15.05 -4.82
CA GLY A 295 9.78 -15.68 -3.56
C GLY A 295 9.31 -14.89 -2.34
N VAL A 296 9.57 -15.43 -1.16
CA VAL A 296 9.19 -14.78 0.11
C VAL A 296 10.08 -13.56 0.41
N VAL A 297 9.47 -12.50 0.92
CA VAL A 297 10.16 -11.44 1.69
C VAL A 297 10.19 -11.92 3.14
N PRO A 298 11.37 -12.22 3.72
CA PRO A 298 11.49 -12.74 5.07
C PRO A 298 10.97 -11.75 6.11
N SER A 299 10.57 -12.27 7.26
CA SER A 299 10.26 -11.44 8.43
C SER A 299 11.49 -10.66 8.88
N TYR A 300 11.29 -9.45 9.37
CA TYR A 300 12.37 -8.64 9.95
C TYR A 300 11.86 -7.82 11.14
N SER A 301 12.80 -7.44 12.00
CA SER A 301 12.53 -6.60 13.16
C SER A 301 13.49 -5.44 13.20
N LEU A 302 12.98 -4.24 13.45
CA LEU A 302 13.76 -3.01 13.52
C LEU A 302 13.56 -2.33 14.86
N MET A 303 14.61 -1.64 15.31
CA MET A 303 14.60 -0.82 16.52
C MET A 303 14.99 0.59 16.14
N ASP A 304 14.17 1.56 16.52
CA ASP A 304 14.41 2.98 16.25
C ASP A 304 14.45 3.74 17.57
N MET A 305 15.30 4.75 17.64
CA MET A 305 15.45 5.60 18.82
C MET A 305 15.49 7.06 18.39
N SER A 306 14.76 7.92 19.09
CA SER A 306 14.85 9.37 18.90
C SER A 306 14.95 10.13 20.21
N ALA A 307 15.65 11.26 20.17
CA ALA A 307 15.79 12.19 21.25
C ALA A 307 15.57 13.62 20.71
N GLY A 308 14.62 14.33 21.32
CA GLY A 308 14.25 15.68 20.97
C GLY A 308 14.45 16.62 22.16
N TRP A 309 14.87 17.86 21.87
CA TRP A 309 14.93 18.95 22.81
C TRP A 309 14.35 20.22 22.18
N SER A 310 13.42 20.89 22.87
CA SER A 310 12.80 22.11 22.36
C SER A 310 12.78 23.23 23.41
N ARG A 311 13.28 24.41 23.05
CA ARG A 311 13.22 25.60 23.91
C ARG A 311 13.00 26.88 23.09
N LYS A 312 11.89 27.58 23.39
CA LYS A 312 11.50 28.87 22.80
C LYS A 312 11.51 28.84 21.28
N TRP A 313 12.59 29.32 20.66
CA TRP A 313 12.75 29.50 19.22
C TRP A 313 13.47 28.33 18.55
N LEU A 314 14.04 27.39 19.30
CA LEU A 314 14.86 26.28 18.78
C LEU A 314 14.29 24.92 19.18
N SER A 315 14.21 24.00 18.22
CA SER A 315 13.99 22.57 18.44
C SER A 315 15.07 21.75 17.75
N LEU A 316 15.68 20.82 18.47
CA LEU A 316 16.66 19.87 17.95
C LEU A 316 16.11 18.46 18.12
N GLU A 317 16.25 17.63 17.10
CA GLU A 317 15.86 16.23 17.15
C GLU A 317 16.93 15.37 16.48
N ALA A 318 17.38 14.34 17.19
CA ALA A 318 18.28 13.33 16.67
C ALA A 318 17.59 11.97 16.68
N SER A 319 17.67 11.25 15.57
CA SER A 319 17.01 9.95 15.40
C SER A 319 17.97 8.93 14.79
N ILE A 320 17.94 7.71 15.29
CA ILE A 320 18.65 6.54 14.77
C ILE A 320 17.60 5.52 14.36
N ASN A 321 17.50 5.28 13.06
CA ASN A 321 16.65 4.22 12.51
C ASN A 321 17.49 2.95 12.34
N ASN A 322 16.86 1.79 12.55
CA ASN A 322 17.55 0.49 12.48
C ASN A 322 18.83 0.46 13.35
N LEU A 323 18.66 0.74 14.64
CA LEU A 323 19.72 0.82 15.66
C LEU A 323 20.63 -0.41 15.67
N ALA A 324 20.04 -1.60 15.51
CA ALA A 324 20.75 -2.89 15.48
C ALA A 324 21.44 -3.18 14.13
N ASN A 325 21.31 -2.30 13.12
CA ASN A 325 21.86 -2.47 11.78
C ASN A 325 21.49 -3.82 11.15
N VAL A 326 20.22 -4.20 11.27
CA VAL A 326 19.67 -5.43 10.70
C VAL A 326 19.64 -5.31 9.18
N SER A 327 20.17 -6.31 8.49
CA SER A 327 20.02 -6.43 7.03
C SER A 327 18.67 -7.03 6.69
N TYR A 328 17.87 -6.32 5.90
CA TYR A 328 16.55 -6.76 5.46
C TYR A 328 16.26 -6.22 4.05
N PHE A 329 15.16 -6.68 3.45
CA PHE A 329 14.62 -6.11 2.21
C PHE A 329 13.11 -6.08 2.32
N THR A 330 12.48 -5.10 1.66
CA THR A 330 11.03 -4.87 1.77
C THR A 330 10.29 -5.34 0.54
N ARG A 331 10.99 -5.54 -0.57
CA ARG A 331 10.37 -5.84 -1.86
C ARG A 331 11.30 -6.63 -2.76
N ARG A 332 10.69 -7.45 -3.59
CA ARG A 332 11.29 -8.03 -4.80
C ARG A 332 10.74 -7.28 -6.00
N ALA A 333 11.62 -6.68 -6.78
CA ALA A 333 11.28 -5.91 -7.97
C ALA A 333 11.49 -6.77 -9.21
N ILE A 334 10.54 -6.68 -10.14
CA ILE A 334 10.55 -7.38 -11.42
C ILE A 334 11.25 -6.55 -12.52
N GLY A 335 11.54 -5.29 -12.22
CA GLY A 335 12.09 -4.29 -13.14
C GLY A 335 12.77 -3.17 -12.36
N TYR A 336 12.64 -1.92 -12.80
CA TYR A 336 13.32 -0.76 -12.20
C TYR A 336 13.22 -0.70 -10.65
N PRO A 337 14.31 -0.42 -9.90
CA PRO A 337 15.64 0.04 -10.34
C PRO A 337 16.56 -1.07 -10.90
N GLY A 338 16.06 -2.30 -10.97
CA GLY A 338 16.73 -3.48 -11.50
C GLY A 338 16.03 -4.74 -10.95
N PRO A 339 15.87 -5.82 -11.73
CA PRO A 339 15.26 -7.04 -11.23
C PRO A 339 16.06 -7.59 -10.05
N GLY A 340 15.38 -7.89 -8.93
CA GLY A 340 16.03 -8.44 -7.73
C GLY A 340 15.37 -7.96 -6.44
N ILE A 341 16.12 -8.00 -5.34
CA ILE A 341 15.67 -7.49 -4.03
C ILE A 341 15.97 -6.00 -3.89
N ILE A 342 15.06 -5.26 -3.27
CA ILE A 342 15.28 -3.87 -2.85
C ILE A 342 15.68 -3.89 -1.37
N PRO A 343 16.99 -3.75 -1.05
CA PRO A 343 17.43 -3.76 0.33
C PRO A 343 16.80 -2.61 1.11
N GLY A 344 16.44 -2.90 2.34
CA GLY A 344 16.05 -1.88 3.30
C GLY A 344 17.25 -1.04 3.72
N GLU A 345 17.00 0.16 4.22
CA GLU A 345 18.07 1.01 4.73
C GLU A 345 18.74 0.34 5.94
N GLY A 346 20.07 0.37 5.96
CA GLY A 346 20.86 0.01 7.13
C GLY A 346 20.63 1.00 8.28
N ARG A 347 21.57 1.09 9.22
CA ARG A 347 21.50 2.09 10.28
C ARG A 347 21.62 3.50 9.70
N SER A 348 20.56 4.30 9.84
CA SER A 348 20.50 5.69 9.37
C SER A 348 20.41 6.64 10.57
N ILE A 349 21.17 7.74 10.53
CA ILE A 349 21.21 8.76 11.59
C ILE A 349 20.74 10.09 11.00
N TYR A 350 19.76 10.72 11.63
CA TYR A 350 19.20 12.00 11.23
C TYR A 350 19.37 13.01 12.35
N LEU A 351 19.67 14.25 11.97
CA LEU A 351 19.66 15.41 12.86
C LEU A 351 18.80 16.50 12.21
N THR A 352 17.79 16.95 12.93
CA THR A 352 16.87 18.00 12.49
C THR A 352 16.96 19.17 13.44
N ALA A 353 17.08 20.38 12.89
CA ALA A 353 16.99 21.63 13.64
C ALA A 353 15.82 22.46 13.09
N GLY A 354 14.90 22.84 13.97
CA GLY A 354 13.75 23.68 13.67
C GLY A 354 13.85 25.02 14.39
N PHE A 355 13.54 26.10 13.66
CA PHE A 355 13.56 27.46 14.19
C PHE A 355 12.16 28.07 14.05
N THR A 356 11.61 28.61 15.14
CA THR A 356 10.36 29.38 15.09
C THR A 356 10.71 30.86 15.24
N ILE A 357 10.56 31.60 14.14
CA ILE A 357 10.71 33.05 14.10
C ILE A 357 9.33 33.67 14.37
N ARG A 358 9.26 34.60 15.31
CA ARG A 358 8.03 35.36 15.62
C ARG A 358 8.14 36.76 15.08
#